data_AF-A0A3C1GCX8-F1
#
_entry.id   AF-A0A3C1GCX8-F1
#
_cell.length_a   1.000
_cell.length_b   1.000
_cell.length_c   1.000
_cell.angle_alpha   90.00
_cell.angle_beta   90.00
_cell.angle_gamma   90.00
#
_symmetry.space_group_name_H-M   'P 1'
#
loop_
_entity.id
_entity.type
_entity.pdbx_description
1 polymer ?
#
loop_
_entity_poly.entity_id
_entity_poly.type
_entity_poly.pdbx_seq_one_letter_code
_entity_poly.pdbx_strand_id
1 'polypeptide(L)'
;MEDPSLKFEWPVLEEYEGRVPFGTQSVDWEERINMDRMRRYRMRRVKQQMERMKLGAILSVNEWNMRYMTSTWNAYWTTPASGLRYALFPATKDSPILYEQGEI
;
A
#
# COMPACT_ATOMS: atom_id res chain seq x y z
N MET A 1 -6.63 1.18 55.69
CA MET A 1 -7.74 1.96 55.12
C MET A 1 -7.15 2.68 53.92
N GLU A 2 -7.41 2.20 52.70
CA GLU A 2 -6.81 2.78 51.48
C GLU A 2 -7.35 4.19 51.23
N ASP A 3 -6.46 5.14 50.97
CA ASP A 3 -6.79 6.53 50.67
C ASP A 3 -7.48 6.62 49.29
N PRO A 4 -8.76 7.04 49.21
CA PRO A 4 -9.50 7.11 47.96
C PRO A 4 -8.97 8.16 46.99
N SER A 5 -8.07 9.07 47.41
CA SER A 5 -7.47 10.10 46.54
C SER A 5 -6.40 9.59 45.57
N LEU A 6 -5.96 8.33 45.72
CA LEU A 6 -4.94 7.69 44.87
C LEU A 6 -5.53 6.81 43.76
N LYS A 7 -6.84 6.86 43.53
CA LYS A 7 -7.47 6.18 42.40
C LYS A 7 -7.27 7.01 41.15
N PHE A 8 -6.35 6.56 40.29
CA PHE A 8 -6.22 7.09 38.95
C PHE A 8 -7.52 6.81 38.17
N GLU A 9 -8.32 7.85 37.99
CA GLU A 9 -9.49 7.81 37.12
C GLU A 9 -9.08 8.27 35.73
N TRP A 10 -9.37 7.43 34.73
CA TRP A 10 -9.12 7.78 33.33
C TRP A 10 -10.00 8.98 32.96
N PRO A 11 -9.43 10.05 32.36
CA PRO A 11 -10.23 11.17 31.91
C PRO A 11 -11.15 10.70 30.77
N VAL A 12 -12.46 10.63 31.05
CA VAL A 12 -13.48 10.37 30.02
C VAL A 12 -13.64 11.66 29.23
N LEU A 13 -13.17 11.67 27.98
CA LEU A 13 -13.42 12.77 27.06
C LEU A 13 -14.80 12.54 26.43
N GLU A 14 -15.82 13.31 26.85
CA GLU A 14 -17.23 13.16 26.42
C GLU A 14 -17.41 13.21 24.88
N GLU A 15 -16.51 13.90 24.17
CA GLU A 15 -16.54 14.04 22.71
C GLU A 15 -15.55 13.13 21.97
N TYR A 16 -14.80 12.28 22.68
CA TYR A 16 -13.92 11.31 22.02
C TYR A 16 -14.75 10.09 21.60
N GLU A 17 -15.30 10.15 20.38
CA GLU A 17 -15.65 8.93 19.64
C GLU A 17 -14.35 8.13 19.49
N GLY A 18 -14.10 7.23 20.44
CA GLY A 18 -12.99 6.30 20.40
C GLY A 18 -13.12 5.43 19.17
N ARG A 19 -12.63 5.91 18.03
CA ARG A 19 -12.40 5.08 16.86
C ARG A 19 -11.28 4.16 17.25
N VAL A 20 -11.66 2.98 17.75
CA VAL A 20 -10.75 1.87 17.98
C VAL A 20 -9.99 1.72 16.67
N PRO A 21 -8.66 1.92 16.63
CA PRO A 21 -7.92 1.71 15.41
C PRO A 21 -8.21 0.28 14.98
N PHE A 22 -8.65 0.08 13.74
CA PHE A 22 -8.78 -1.25 13.17
C PHE A 22 -7.45 -1.97 13.44
N GLY A 23 -7.49 -3.00 14.28
CA GLY A 23 -6.29 -3.68 14.77
C GLY A 23 -5.33 -3.99 13.62
N THR A 24 -4.03 -3.94 13.89
CA THR A 24 -2.97 -4.07 12.85
C THR A 24 -2.95 -5.43 12.15
N GLN A 25 -3.70 -6.41 12.65
CA GLN A 25 -3.74 -7.79 12.16
C GLN A 25 -5.16 -8.20 11.81
N SER A 26 -5.33 -8.96 10.72
CA SER A 26 -6.63 -9.51 10.30
C SER A 26 -7.31 -10.32 11.40
N VAL A 27 -8.63 -10.17 11.50
CA VAL A 27 -9.51 -10.92 12.40
C VAL A 27 -10.59 -11.62 11.58
N ASP A 28 -11.22 -12.64 12.13
CA ASP A 28 -12.21 -13.50 11.46
C ASP A 28 -13.62 -12.90 11.39
N TRP A 29 -13.94 -11.94 12.26
CA TRP A 29 -15.27 -11.33 12.37
C TRP A 29 -15.43 -9.97 11.65
N GLU A 30 -14.36 -9.41 11.08
CA GLU A 30 -14.37 -8.11 10.39
C GLU A 30 -13.50 -8.13 9.13
N GLU A 31 -14.06 -7.71 7.99
CA GLU A 31 -13.26 -7.49 6.79
C GLU A 31 -12.37 -6.25 6.97
N ARG A 32 -11.05 -6.48 7.08
CA ARG A 32 -10.04 -5.40 7.10
C ARG A 32 -9.70 -4.92 5.68
N ILE A 33 -8.46 -4.47 5.46
CA ILE A 33 -8.01 -4.05 4.14
C ILE A 33 -7.97 -5.26 3.19
N ASN A 34 -8.89 -5.27 2.23
CA ASN A 34 -8.89 -6.22 1.14
C ASN A 34 -7.77 -5.89 0.14
N MET A 35 -6.60 -6.50 0.34
CA MET A 35 -5.39 -6.27 -0.46
C MET A 35 -5.60 -6.61 -1.94
N ASP A 36 -6.38 -7.65 -2.24
CA ASP A 36 -6.66 -8.07 -3.61
C ASP A 36 -7.55 -7.07 -4.35
N ARG A 37 -8.57 -6.55 -3.69
CA ARG A 37 -9.39 -5.44 -4.22
C ARG A 37 -8.52 -4.22 -4.48
N MET A 38 -7.64 -3.87 -3.54
CA MET A 38 -6.72 -2.73 -3.68
C MET A 38 -5.77 -2.91 -4.87
N ARG A 39 -5.13 -4.07 -5.02
CA ARG A 39 -4.23 -4.40 -6.13
C ARG A 39 -4.93 -4.25 -7.49
N ARG A 40 -6.12 -4.87 -7.64
CA ARG A 40 -6.93 -4.77 -8.86
C ARG A 40 -7.37 -3.33 -9.15
N TYR A 41 -7.74 -2.58 -8.12
CA TYR A 41 -8.11 -1.16 -8.27
C TYR A 41 -6.95 -0.33 -8.83
N ARG A 42 -5.75 -0.45 -8.25
CA ARG A 42 -4.56 0.31 -8.69
C ARG A 42 -4.19 -0.01 -10.15
N MET A 43 -4.15 -1.29 -10.52
CA MET A 43 -3.85 -1.69 -11.92
C MET A 43 -4.88 -1.11 -12.90
N ARG A 44 -6.18 -1.22 -12.60
CA ARG A 44 -7.24 -0.66 -13.45
C ARG A 44 -7.12 0.86 -13.58
N ARG A 45 -6.82 1.56 -12.48
CA ARG A 45 -6.65 3.02 -12.49
C ARG A 45 -5.48 3.43 -13.39
N VAL A 46 -4.36 2.70 -13.35
CA VAL A 46 -3.20 2.96 -14.22
C VAL A 46 -3.60 2.79 -15.69
N LYS A 47 -4.26 1.68 -16.05
CA LYS A 47 -4.77 1.47 -17.42
C LYS A 47 -5.71 2.60 -17.87
N GLN A 48 -6.65 3.02 -17.02
CA GLN A 48 -7.56 4.12 -17.32
C GLN A 48 -6.82 5.44 -17.59
N GLN A 49 -5.76 5.74 -16.82
CA GLN A 49 -4.95 6.94 -17.09
C GLN A 49 -4.13 6.80 -18.38
N MET A 50 -3.56 5.61 -18.65
CA MET A 50 -2.84 5.34 -19.90
C MET A 50 -3.75 5.52 -21.12
N GLU A 51 -4.98 5.02 -21.07
CA GLU A 51 -5.97 5.18 -22.15
C GLU A 51 -6.33 6.66 -22.37
N ARG A 52 -6.62 7.40 -21.30
CA ARG A 52 -6.89 8.85 -21.36
C ARG A 52 -5.75 9.64 -21.99
N MET A 53 -4.52 9.25 -21.69
CA MET A 53 -3.30 9.90 -22.20
C MET A 53 -2.81 9.28 -23.52
N LYS A 54 -3.52 8.29 -24.08
CA LYS A 54 -3.15 7.57 -25.32
C LYS A 54 -1.73 6.96 -25.27
N LEU A 55 -1.34 6.41 -24.12
CA LEU A 55 -0.03 5.80 -23.91
C LEU A 55 -0.05 4.30 -24.26
N GLY A 56 0.94 3.85 -25.04
CA GLY A 56 1.11 2.43 -25.35
C GLY A 56 1.76 1.63 -24.20
N ALA A 57 2.57 2.28 -23.36
CA ALA A 57 3.21 1.70 -22.19
C ALA A 57 3.66 2.77 -21.19
N ILE A 58 3.88 2.36 -19.93
CA ILE A 58 4.58 3.15 -18.92
C ILE A 58 5.78 2.37 -18.40
N LEU A 59 6.96 2.98 -18.40
CA LEU A 59 8.15 2.50 -17.69
C LEU A 59 8.34 3.33 -16.42
N SER A 60 8.37 2.67 -15.27
CA SER A 60 8.61 3.33 -13.98
C SER A 60 9.92 2.84 -13.37
N VAL A 61 10.83 3.78 -13.17
CA VAL A 61 12.08 3.60 -12.41
C VAL A 61 11.92 4.07 -10.95
N ASN A 62 10.91 4.91 -10.68
CA ASN A 62 10.61 5.36 -9.32
C ASN A 62 9.95 4.25 -8.49
N GLU A 63 10.46 4.04 -7.29
CA GLU A 63 10.08 2.98 -6.36
C GLU A 63 8.63 3.08 -5.85
N TRP A 64 8.12 4.29 -5.67
CA TRP A 64 6.74 4.49 -5.20
C TRP A 64 5.73 4.16 -6.29
N ASN A 65 6.03 4.58 -7.53
CA ASN A 65 5.23 4.25 -8.69
C ASN A 65 5.29 2.74 -9.01
N MET A 66 6.46 2.11 -8.88
CA MET A 66 6.58 0.66 -8.99
C MET A 66 5.70 -0.04 -7.95
N ARG A 67 5.84 0.30 -6.67
CA ARG A 67 5.02 -0.28 -5.59
C ARG A 67 3.53 -0.11 -5.85
N TYR A 68 3.13 1.04 -6.39
CA TYR A 68 1.75 1.31 -6.71
C TYR A 68 1.21 0.35 -7.80
N MET A 69 1.97 0.17 -8.88
CA MET A 69 1.55 -0.64 -10.03
C MET A 69 1.67 -2.14 -9.78
N THR A 70 2.77 -2.59 -9.18
CA THR A 70 3.09 -4.02 -9.03
C THR A 70 2.62 -4.58 -7.69
N SER A 71 2.42 -3.73 -6.67
CA SER A 71 2.20 -4.13 -5.28
C SER A 71 3.29 -5.03 -4.68
N THR A 72 4.46 -5.10 -5.31
CA THR A 72 5.60 -5.86 -4.81
C THR A 72 6.39 -5.05 -3.79
N TRP A 73 6.97 -5.73 -2.80
CA TRP A 73 7.80 -5.08 -1.79
C TRP A 73 9.09 -4.53 -2.41
N ASN A 74 9.49 -3.31 -2.03
CA ASN A 74 10.72 -2.70 -2.51
C ASN A 74 11.83 -2.97 -1.48
N ALA A 75 12.92 -3.59 -1.91
CA ALA A 75 14.10 -3.74 -1.08
C ALA A 75 14.83 -2.39 -0.99
N TYR A 76 15.24 -1.99 0.22
CA TYR A 76 15.82 -0.67 0.46
C TYR A 76 17.08 -0.40 -0.39
N TRP A 77 17.91 -1.42 -0.65
CA TRP A 77 19.13 -1.30 -1.47
C TRP A 77 18.85 -1.02 -2.96
N THR A 78 17.63 -1.23 -3.44
CA THR A 78 17.20 -0.82 -4.79
C THR A 78 16.74 0.64 -4.84
N THR A 79 16.79 1.34 -3.72
CA THR A 79 16.48 2.78 -3.57
C THR A 79 17.81 3.55 -3.47
N PRO A 80 18.05 4.65 -4.20
CA PRO A 80 17.23 5.39 -5.17
C PRO A 80 17.57 5.06 -6.64
N ALA A 81 16.55 4.96 -7.51
CA ALA A 81 16.62 4.84 -8.98
C ALA A 81 17.88 4.16 -9.56
N SER A 82 18.34 3.08 -8.94
CA SER A 82 19.65 2.49 -9.24
C SER A 82 19.68 1.77 -10.59
N GLY A 83 18.55 1.71 -11.29
CA GLY A 83 18.35 0.89 -12.49
C GLY A 83 18.23 -0.60 -12.20
N LEU A 84 18.44 -1.02 -10.94
CA LEU A 84 18.45 -2.42 -10.52
C LEU A 84 17.02 -2.99 -10.36
N ARG A 85 16.00 -2.11 -10.35
CA ARG A 85 14.59 -2.47 -10.30
C ARG A 85 13.76 -1.47 -11.09
N TYR A 86 12.94 -1.94 -12.02
CA TYR A 86 12.01 -1.12 -12.80
C TYR A 86 10.79 -1.93 -13.23
N ALA A 87 9.66 -1.25 -13.42
CA ALA A 87 8.42 -1.88 -13.86
C ALA A 87 7.96 -1.31 -15.20
N LEU A 88 7.65 -2.19 -16.15
CA LEU A 88 7.06 -1.85 -17.44
C LEU A 88 5.60 -2.30 -17.47
N PHE A 89 4.68 -1.40 -17.77
CA PHE A 89 3.27 -1.72 -17.95
C PHE A 89 2.83 -1.43 -19.39
N PRO A 90 2.81 -2.43 -20.28
CA PRO A 90 2.23 -2.28 -21.63
C PRO A 90 0.70 -2.22 -21.55
N ALA A 91 0.07 -1.38 -22.38
CA ALA A 91 -1.38 -1.29 -22.49
C ALA A 91 -2.02 -2.63 -22.91
N THR A 92 -1.27 -3.46 -23.64
CA THR A 92 -1.69 -4.77 -24.16
C THR A 92 -1.68 -5.90 -23.12
N LYS A 93 -1.09 -5.70 -21.94
CA LYS A 93 -1.04 -6.72 -20.87
C LYS A 93 -1.96 -6.36 -19.72
N ASP A 94 -2.41 -7.34 -18.94
CA ASP A 94 -3.27 -7.11 -17.77
C ASP A 94 -2.51 -6.80 -16.48
N SER A 95 -1.23 -7.13 -16.44
CA SER A 95 -0.35 -6.86 -15.31
C SER A 95 0.97 -6.21 -15.76
N PRO A 96 1.61 -5.40 -14.90
CA PRO A 96 2.94 -4.91 -15.16
C PRO A 96 3.96 -6.05 -15.14
N ILE A 97 5.05 -5.86 -15.88
CA ILE A 97 6.25 -6.70 -15.87
C ILE A 97 7.25 -6.02 -14.94
N LEU A 98 7.70 -6.73 -13.91
CA LEU A 98 8.74 -6.27 -13.00
C LEU A 98 10.08 -6.87 -13.44
N TYR A 99 11.07 -6.00 -13.58
CA TYR A 99 12.47 -6.37 -13.76
C TYR A 99 13.19 -6.01 -12.47
N GLU A 100 13.88 -6.98 -11.90
CA GLU A 100 14.67 -6.79 -10.68
C GLU A 100 15.94 -7.61 -10.76
N GLN A 101 17.03 -7.06 -10.21
CA GLN A 101 18.23 -7.82 -9.96
C GLN A 101 17.94 -8.79 -8.80
N GLY A 102 18.00 -10.10 -9.08
CA GLY A 102 18.03 -11.13 -8.05
C GLY A 102 19.40 -11.18 -7.37
N GLU A 103 19.44 -11.62 -6.11
CA GLU A 103 20.67 -12.17 -5.54
C GLU A 103 20.98 -13.50 -6.25
N ILE A 104 22.24 -13.66 -6.69
CA ILE A 104 22.86 -14.96 -6.96
C ILE A 104 23.66 -15.35 -5.72
#